data_AF-A0A7G5IK55-F1
#
_entry.id   AF-A0A7G5IK55-F1
#
_cell.length_a   1.000
_cell.length_b   1.000
_cell.length_c   1.000
_cell.angle_alpha   90.00
_cell.angle_beta   90.00
_cell.angle_gamma   90.00
#
_symmetry.space_group_name_H-M   'P 1'
#
loop_
_entity.id
_entity.type
_entity.pdbx_description
1 polymer ?
#
loop_
_entity_poly.entity_id
_entity_poly.type
_entity_poly.pdbx_seq_one_letter_code
_entity_poly.pdbx_strand_id
1 'polypeptide(L)'
;MTSFTADNHRAWHDLSEAEHVAQRDTLAAQSFRTLSLSIHGPVSAPRYAAAMVKHATVFAARQVINRSFDQFQADFESLAAEGFGPYVLSATGPADNPRYAAAFRKFGFIPLTRHHLTRARFVEMNREAHDRGDRLLWADAFGAASDPRYCAIWVPNPDRIAWNIDAVDEGGDTLQHRFLAMRATGARPTLVAGTPGGRVMEMFTDTGVGKWDAAVNMTPAEYTARRDTNAAAGRFPLCLNSRGSGADRRYAAIFAGRDDITPRTVRSSGTAAVAAIDTLMGDIIKDRNLRGLAIAVGHRTRLLYARGYTFAEAGYPDITPETRFRQASTSKTWCAAAIWRLMQQDSSFTLDTTLQSVLNLKTPSGGAPKDSRFKDVTIRYLLESTSGIPQGGIYRSKEAVDAAGSTLPPAARRSPAGSPTRT
;
A
#
# COMPACT_ATOMS: atom_id res chain seq x y z
N MET A 1 19.53 14.67 3.55
CA MET A 1 19.24 13.34 2.99
C MET A 1 20.41 12.46 3.33
N THR A 2 20.23 11.43 4.15
CA THR A 2 21.33 10.58 4.60
C THR A 2 21.15 9.22 3.97
N SER A 3 21.90 8.95 2.89
CA SER A 3 22.00 7.60 2.37
C SER A 3 22.57 6.68 3.44
N PHE A 4 22.06 5.46 3.51
CA PHE A 4 22.56 4.43 4.40
C PHE A 4 23.95 3.98 3.97
N THR A 5 24.79 3.75 4.98
CA THR A 5 26.14 3.19 4.86
C THR A 5 26.34 2.19 6.00
N ALA A 6 27.42 1.40 5.88
CA ALA A 6 27.82 0.52 6.97
C ALA A 6 28.23 1.28 8.24
N ASP A 7 28.43 2.59 8.21
CA ASP A 7 28.80 3.41 9.38
C ASP A 7 27.59 4.00 10.11
N ASN A 8 26.50 4.27 9.38
CA ASN A 8 25.32 4.93 9.94
C ASN A 8 24.11 4.01 10.09
N HIS A 9 24.21 2.72 9.74
CA HIS A 9 23.13 1.75 9.89
C HIS A 9 23.60 0.52 10.67
N ARG A 10 22.77 0.05 11.61
CA ARG A 10 23.00 -1.20 12.35
C ARG A 10 21.70 -2.00 12.40
N ALA A 11 21.79 -3.30 12.14
CA ALA A 11 20.67 -4.21 12.30
C ALA A 11 21.12 -5.51 12.98
N TRP A 12 20.22 -6.10 13.74
CA TRP A 12 20.44 -7.38 14.42
C TRP A 12 19.13 -8.17 14.48
N HIS A 13 19.26 -9.44 14.78
CA HIS A 13 18.15 -10.37 14.95
C HIS A 13 18.49 -11.43 15.99
N ASP A 14 17.46 -12.03 16.57
CA ASP A 14 17.55 -13.11 17.58
C ASP A 14 18.19 -12.76 18.93
N LEU A 15 18.32 -11.48 19.25
CA LEU A 15 18.88 -11.11 20.54
C LEU A 15 17.88 -11.40 21.66
N SER A 16 18.39 -11.86 22.81
CA SER A 16 17.64 -11.82 24.07
C SER A 16 17.31 -10.39 24.46
N GLU A 17 16.44 -10.22 25.45
CA GLU A 17 16.10 -8.90 25.98
C GLU A 17 17.32 -8.11 26.46
N ALA A 18 18.20 -8.74 27.25
CA ALA A 18 19.39 -8.10 27.78
C ALA A 18 20.37 -7.67 26.66
N GLU A 19 20.59 -8.55 25.67
CA GLU A 19 21.44 -8.24 24.52
C GLU A 19 20.84 -7.11 23.66
N HIS A 20 19.53 -7.11 23.44
CA HIS A 20 18.84 -6.05 22.71
C HIS A 20 19.00 -4.69 23.41
N VAL A 21 18.78 -4.64 24.73
CA VAL A 21 18.92 -3.43 25.54
C VAL A 21 20.36 -2.90 25.49
N ALA A 22 21.35 -3.78 25.73
CA ALA A 22 22.75 -3.39 25.68
C ALA A 22 23.16 -2.82 24.32
N GLN A 23 22.74 -3.48 23.23
CA GLN A 23 23.02 -3.03 21.87
C GLN A 23 22.34 -1.70 21.56
N ARG A 24 21.05 -1.57 21.91
CA ARG A 24 20.27 -0.33 21.72
C ARG A 24 20.90 0.84 22.45
N ASP A 25 21.24 0.68 23.72
CA ASP A 25 21.75 1.77 24.55
C ASP A 25 23.14 2.21 24.11
N THR A 26 24.00 1.26 23.74
CA THR A 26 25.32 1.53 23.13
C THR A 26 25.18 2.38 21.87
N LEU A 27 24.25 2.01 20.97
CA LEU A 27 24.03 2.75 19.72
C LEU A 27 23.30 4.08 19.96
N ALA A 28 22.38 4.15 20.91
CA ALA A 28 21.68 5.38 21.26
C ALA A 28 22.64 6.46 21.79
N ALA A 29 23.66 6.07 22.57
CA ALA A 29 24.76 6.93 23.01
C ALA A 29 25.60 7.45 21.82
N GLN A 30 25.66 6.69 20.73
CA GLN A 30 26.31 7.10 19.47
C GLN A 30 25.36 7.83 18.50
N SER A 31 24.22 8.31 19.00
CA SER A 31 23.20 9.06 18.24
C SER A 31 22.40 8.25 17.21
N PHE A 32 22.39 6.92 17.31
CA PHE A 32 21.48 6.09 16.53
C PHE A 32 20.06 6.13 17.10
N ARG A 33 19.05 5.95 16.25
CA ARG A 33 17.64 5.82 16.63
C ARG A 33 16.99 4.62 15.95
N THR A 34 16.01 4.04 16.64
CA THR A 34 15.25 2.88 16.14
C THR A 34 14.54 3.25 14.84
N LEU A 35 14.77 2.42 13.83
CA LEU A 35 14.10 2.47 12.53
C LEU A 35 13.05 1.36 12.42
N SER A 36 13.38 0.16 12.93
CA SER A 36 12.49 -0.99 13.00
C SER A 36 12.73 -1.76 14.30
N LEU A 37 11.68 -2.35 14.86
CA LEU A 37 11.73 -3.18 16.06
C LEU A 37 10.68 -4.28 15.92
N SER A 38 11.09 -5.52 16.19
CA SER A 38 10.24 -6.70 16.23
C SER A 38 10.54 -7.53 17.47
N ILE A 39 9.49 -7.93 18.17
CA ILE A 39 9.53 -8.91 19.26
C ILE A 39 8.90 -10.22 18.75
N HIS A 40 9.52 -11.36 19.04
CA HIS A 40 9.02 -12.68 18.61
C HIS A 40 9.38 -13.77 19.62
N GLY A 41 8.89 -14.99 19.40
CA GLY A 41 9.14 -16.13 20.26
C GLY A 41 8.16 -16.25 21.45
N PRO A 42 8.43 -17.16 22.39
CA PRO A 42 7.56 -17.39 23.53
C PRO A 42 7.60 -16.22 24.51
N VAL A 43 6.48 -15.96 25.20
CA VAL A 43 6.35 -14.92 26.23
C VAL A 43 7.38 -15.05 27.34
N SER A 44 7.81 -16.27 27.67
CA SER A 44 8.80 -16.55 28.71
C SER A 44 10.23 -16.19 28.31
N ALA A 45 10.53 -16.12 27.01
CA ALA A 45 11.87 -15.85 26.48
C ALA A 45 11.77 -15.16 25.12
N PRO A 46 11.24 -13.92 25.06
CA PRO A 46 11.09 -13.21 23.80
C PRO A 46 12.46 -12.88 23.20
N ARG A 47 12.49 -12.84 21.87
CA ARG A 47 13.65 -12.49 21.06
C ARG A 47 13.38 -11.23 20.26
N TYR A 48 14.44 -10.51 19.92
CA TYR A 48 14.35 -9.19 19.29
C TYR A 48 15.10 -9.14 17.97
N ALA A 49 14.46 -8.53 16.98
CA ALA A 49 15.09 -8.07 15.75
C ALA A 49 14.86 -6.57 15.59
N ALA A 50 15.89 -5.83 15.21
CA ALA A 50 15.77 -4.39 15.07
C ALA A 50 16.76 -3.82 14.05
N ALA A 51 16.45 -2.62 13.60
CA ALA A 51 17.34 -1.77 12.83
C ALA A 51 17.40 -0.39 13.49
N MET A 52 18.59 0.20 13.56
CA MET A 52 18.82 1.56 14.00
C MET A 52 19.67 2.32 12.97
N VAL A 53 19.41 3.62 12.87
CA VAL A 53 20.12 4.51 11.95
C VAL A 53 20.62 5.75 12.69
N LYS A 54 21.80 6.24 12.31
CA LYS A 54 22.38 7.50 12.78
C LYS A 54 22.03 8.62 11.81
N HIS A 55 21.15 9.51 12.24
CA HIS A 55 20.78 10.71 11.49
C HIS A 55 21.67 11.90 11.83
N ALA A 56 21.71 12.88 10.91
CA ALA A 56 22.34 14.18 11.19
C ALA A 56 21.63 14.92 12.33
N THR A 57 20.30 14.83 12.39
CA THR A 57 19.48 15.39 13.47
C THR A 57 18.99 14.29 14.38
N VAL A 58 19.35 14.37 15.66
CA VAL A 58 18.98 13.39 16.67
C VAL A 58 17.71 13.87 17.37
N PHE A 59 16.68 13.02 17.41
CA PHE A 59 15.45 13.31 18.16
C PHE A 59 15.44 12.58 19.51
N ALA A 60 14.69 13.14 20.48
CA ALA A 60 14.43 12.46 21.74
C ALA A 60 13.61 11.20 21.48
N ALA A 61 14.11 10.05 21.93
CA ALA A 61 13.45 8.76 21.76
C ALA A 61 13.37 8.00 23.09
N ARG A 62 12.34 7.16 23.18
CA ARG A 62 12.15 6.18 24.26
C ARG A 62 11.82 4.83 23.63
N GLN A 63 12.11 3.75 24.33
CA GLN A 63 11.69 2.42 23.92
C GLN A 63 11.20 1.67 25.15
N VAL A 64 10.05 1.01 25.01
CA VAL A 64 9.51 0.09 26.00
C VAL A 64 9.46 -1.30 25.37
N ILE A 65 9.82 -2.32 26.13
CA ILE A 65 9.93 -3.70 25.64
C ILE A 65 9.39 -4.67 26.68
N ASN A 66 9.02 -5.87 26.21
CA ASN A 66 8.47 -6.96 27.03
C ASN A 66 7.33 -6.52 27.95
N ARG A 67 6.41 -5.68 27.46
CA ARG A 67 5.28 -5.18 28.25
C ARG A 67 4.05 -6.05 28.09
N SER A 68 3.37 -6.39 29.19
CA SER A 68 2.00 -6.89 29.11
C SER A 68 1.06 -5.82 28.55
N PHE A 69 -0.19 -6.18 28.29
CA PHE A 69 -1.20 -5.23 27.83
C PHE A 69 -1.33 -4.02 28.76
N ASP A 70 -1.55 -4.25 30.06
CA ASP A 70 -1.74 -3.17 31.04
C ASP A 70 -0.49 -2.32 31.21
N GLN A 71 0.69 -2.94 31.24
CA GLN A 71 1.95 -2.21 31.34
C GLN A 71 2.19 -1.34 30.09
N PHE A 72 1.89 -1.86 28.90
CA PHE A 72 2.03 -1.07 27.68
C PHE A 72 1.05 0.11 27.66
N GLN A 73 -0.18 -0.09 28.14
CA GLN A 73 -1.17 0.98 28.24
C GLN A 73 -0.71 2.08 29.20
N ALA A 74 -0.20 1.72 30.38
CA ALA A 74 0.35 2.68 31.35
C ALA A 74 1.59 3.42 30.80
N ASP A 75 2.51 2.69 30.15
CA ASP A 75 3.69 3.28 29.50
C ASP A 75 3.27 4.27 28.41
N PHE A 76 2.27 3.93 27.58
CA PHE A 76 1.74 4.82 26.55
C PHE A 76 1.16 6.10 27.15
N GLU A 77 0.33 6.00 28.19
CA GLU A 77 -0.30 7.17 28.83
C GLU A 77 0.73 8.09 29.46
N SER A 78 1.72 7.54 30.16
CA SER A 78 2.82 8.31 30.75
C SER A 78 3.62 9.04 29.68
N LEU A 79 4.02 8.35 28.61
CA LEU A 79 4.82 8.94 27.53
C LEU A 79 4.00 9.97 26.73
N ALA A 80 2.71 9.72 26.51
CA ALA A 80 1.83 10.67 25.84
C ALA A 80 1.70 11.98 26.63
N ALA A 81 1.65 11.93 27.96
CA ALA A 81 1.65 13.12 28.82
C ALA A 81 2.94 13.96 28.68
N GLU A 82 4.06 13.33 28.30
CA GLU A 82 5.33 13.99 27.99
C GLU A 82 5.47 14.42 26.50
N GLY A 83 4.41 14.23 25.70
CA GLY A 83 4.37 14.54 24.27
C GLY A 83 5.04 13.49 23.37
N PHE A 84 5.34 12.30 23.90
CA PHE A 84 5.87 11.18 23.13
C PHE A 84 4.74 10.34 22.54
N GLY A 85 4.83 10.08 21.24
CA GLY A 85 3.96 9.16 20.51
C GLY A 85 4.75 7.97 19.97
N PRO A 86 4.15 6.76 19.90
CA PRO A 86 4.82 5.62 19.30
C PRO A 86 4.91 5.80 17.77
N TYR A 87 5.98 5.29 17.18
CA TYR A 87 6.16 5.26 15.72
C TYR A 87 6.59 3.88 15.19
N VAL A 88 6.92 2.94 16.10
CA VAL A 88 7.10 1.52 15.84
C VAL A 88 6.40 0.77 16.96
N LEU A 89 5.66 -0.29 16.62
CA LEU A 89 4.95 -1.15 17.57
C LEU A 89 4.99 -2.59 17.06
N SER A 90 5.40 -3.51 17.91
CA SER A 90 5.47 -4.95 17.63
C SER A 90 4.94 -5.74 18.82
N ALA A 91 4.40 -6.92 18.54
CA ALA A 91 3.80 -7.77 19.55
C ALA A 91 4.09 -9.25 19.30
N THR A 92 4.11 -10.04 20.37
CA THR A 92 4.19 -11.50 20.31
C THR A 92 3.36 -12.15 21.41
N GLY A 93 3.31 -13.48 21.41
CA GLY A 93 2.52 -14.27 22.37
C GLY A 93 1.07 -14.46 21.94
N PRO A 94 0.31 -15.28 22.71
CA PRO A 94 -1.12 -15.51 22.49
C PRO A 94 -1.93 -14.25 22.81
N ALA A 95 -3.20 -14.23 22.38
CA ALA A 95 -4.08 -13.09 22.56
C ALA A 95 -4.31 -12.76 24.05
N ASP A 96 -4.47 -13.76 24.90
CA ASP A 96 -4.72 -13.60 26.34
C ASP A 96 -3.47 -13.23 27.17
N ASN A 97 -2.27 -13.40 26.62
CA ASN A 97 -1.01 -13.04 27.29
C ASN A 97 0.01 -12.47 26.29
N PRO A 98 -0.23 -11.29 25.72
CA PRO A 98 0.66 -10.68 24.75
C PRO A 98 1.90 -10.06 25.41
N ARG A 99 2.93 -9.86 24.61
CA ARG A 99 4.07 -8.98 24.92
C ARG A 99 4.28 -7.95 23.83
N TYR A 100 4.35 -6.68 24.24
CA TYR A 100 4.51 -5.53 23.37
C TYR A 100 5.92 -4.95 23.48
N ALA A 101 6.41 -4.43 22.35
CA ALA A 101 7.61 -3.62 22.25
C ALA A 101 7.34 -2.43 21.32
N ALA A 102 7.75 -1.23 21.71
CA ALA A 102 7.51 -0.03 20.92
C ALA A 102 8.63 1.00 21.06
N ALA A 103 8.84 1.77 20.00
CA ALA A 103 9.70 2.95 20.01
C ALA A 103 8.85 4.22 19.91
N PHE A 104 9.21 5.22 20.70
CA PHE A 104 8.51 6.49 20.84
C PHE A 104 9.43 7.66 20.50
N ARG A 105 8.84 8.73 19.99
CA ARG A 105 9.49 10.02 19.78
C ARG A 105 8.52 11.16 20.06
N LYS A 106 9.01 12.39 20.21
CA LYS A 106 8.14 13.55 20.29
C LYS A 106 7.41 13.81 18.96
N PHE A 107 6.12 14.09 19.05
CA PHE A 107 5.27 14.51 17.95
C PHE A 107 4.54 15.81 18.33
N GLY A 108 4.05 16.56 17.35
CA GLY A 108 3.12 17.68 17.57
C GLY A 108 1.68 17.24 17.89
N PHE A 109 1.43 15.94 17.93
CA PHE A 109 0.13 15.29 18.20
C PHE A 109 0.40 13.88 18.76
N ILE A 110 -0.58 13.22 19.36
CA ILE A 110 -0.44 11.81 19.78
C ILE A 110 -0.98 10.89 18.68
N PRO A 111 -0.15 10.01 18.07
CA PRO A 111 -0.60 9.05 17.07
C PRO A 111 -1.73 8.16 17.59
N LEU A 112 -2.76 7.96 16.77
CA LEU A 112 -3.83 7.00 17.09
C LEU A 112 -3.19 5.61 17.16
N THR A 113 -3.18 5.02 18.34
CA THR A 113 -2.58 3.71 18.57
C THR A 113 -3.66 2.76 19.08
N ARG A 114 -3.74 1.58 18.46
CA ARG A 114 -4.57 0.49 18.97
C ARG A 114 -3.78 -0.80 18.93
N HIS A 115 -3.98 -1.61 19.95
CA HIS A 115 -3.45 -2.94 20.07
C HIS A 115 -4.63 -3.91 20.27
N HIS A 116 -4.33 -5.20 20.15
CA HIS A 116 -5.31 -6.25 20.41
C HIS A 116 -6.54 -6.26 19.48
N LEU A 117 -6.38 -5.79 18.24
CA LEU A 117 -7.46 -5.73 17.25
C LEU A 117 -7.74 -7.10 16.62
N THR A 118 -9.01 -7.40 16.38
CA THR A 118 -9.39 -8.46 15.43
C THR A 118 -9.05 -8.02 14.00
N ARG A 119 -8.94 -8.97 13.06
CA ARG A 119 -8.72 -8.67 11.64
C ARG A 119 -9.79 -7.73 11.08
N ALA A 120 -11.07 -7.97 11.42
CA ALA A 120 -12.19 -7.17 10.94
C ALA A 120 -12.08 -5.71 11.43
N ARG A 121 -11.78 -5.51 12.72
CA ARG A 121 -11.63 -4.16 13.27
C ARG A 121 -10.39 -3.46 12.71
N PHE A 122 -9.29 -4.17 12.48
CA PHE A 122 -8.11 -3.59 11.84
C PHE A 122 -8.40 -3.09 10.43
N VAL A 123 -9.10 -3.89 9.61
CA VAL A 123 -9.53 -3.48 8.25
C VAL A 123 -10.46 -2.27 8.30
N GLU A 124 -11.43 -2.28 9.22
CA GLU A 124 -12.37 -1.17 9.41
C GLU A 124 -11.64 0.12 9.80
N MET A 125 -10.72 0.06 10.76
CA MET A 125 -9.93 1.22 11.18
C MET A 125 -9.04 1.78 10.07
N ASN A 126 -8.51 0.94 9.18
CA ASN A 126 -7.78 1.42 8.01
C ASN A 126 -8.70 2.19 7.03
N ARG A 127 -9.96 1.76 6.87
CA ARG A 127 -10.96 2.50 6.09
C ARG A 127 -11.30 3.84 6.75
N GLU A 128 -11.60 3.83 8.05
CA GLU A 128 -11.88 5.05 8.82
C GLU A 128 -10.70 6.04 8.76
N ALA A 129 -9.47 5.54 8.81
CA ALA A 129 -8.27 6.37 8.66
C ALA A 129 -8.20 7.01 7.27
N HIS A 130 -8.48 6.26 6.20
CA HIS A 130 -8.58 6.83 4.85
C HIS A 130 -9.62 7.95 4.78
N ASP A 131 -10.81 7.74 5.34
CA ASP A 131 -11.92 8.69 5.30
C ASP A 131 -11.59 10.00 6.06
N ARG A 132 -10.80 9.92 7.14
CA ARG A 132 -10.31 11.07 7.90
C ARG A 132 -9.11 11.79 7.26
N GLY A 133 -8.50 11.24 6.23
CA GLY A 133 -7.24 11.75 5.68
C GLY A 133 -6.02 11.42 6.55
N ASP A 134 -6.10 10.34 7.33
CA ASP A 134 -4.98 9.74 8.06
C ASP A 134 -4.30 8.66 7.18
N ARG A 135 -3.19 8.11 7.68
CA ARG A 135 -2.55 6.93 7.13
C ARG A 135 -2.05 5.99 8.20
N LEU A 136 -2.03 4.71 7.88
CA LEU A 136 -1.29 3.73 8.67
C LEU A 136 0.21 4.08 8.61
N LEU A 137 0.83 4.17 9.78
CA LEU A 137 2.27 4.40 9.93
C LEU A 137 3.00 3.08 10.15
N TRP A 138 2.48 2.24 11.04
CA TRP A 138 3.08 0.98 11.44
C TRP A 138 2.02 0.00 11.90
N ALA A 139 2.27 -1.30 11.70
CA ALA A 139 1.42 -2.38 12.20
C ALA A 139 2.23 -3.67 12.39
N ASP A 140 1.74 -4.55 13.27
CA ASP A 140 2.25 -5.90 13.44
C ASP A 140 1.10 -6.88 13.77
N ALA A 141 1.37 -8.18 13.61
CA ALA A 141 0.41 -9.25 13.85
C ALA A 141 0.95 -10.27 14.86
N PHE A 142 0.12 -10.67 15.82
CA PHE A 142 0.47 -11.58 16.92
C PHE A 142 -0.73 -12.48 17.28
N GLY A 143 -0.60 -13.33 18.28
CA GLY A 143 -1.64 -14.29 18.67
C GLY A 143 -1.41 -15.68 18.08
N ALA A 144 -2.47 -16.47 18.01
CA ALA A 144 -2.46 -17.81 17.42
C ALA A 144 -2.94 -17.77 15.96
N ALA A 145 -2.64 -18.79 15.17
CA ALA A 145 -3.14 -18.90 13.79
C ALA A 145 -4.68 -18.89 13.71
N SER A 146 -5.35 -19.48 14.71
CA SER A 146 -6.81 -19.49 14.84
C SER A 146 -7.39 -18.19 15.39
N ASP A 147 -6.58 -17.35 16.02
CA ASP A 147 -7.00 -16.11 16.66
C ASP A 147 -5.95 -15.00 16.47
N PRO A 148 -5.72 -14.55 15.22
CA PRO A 148 -4.76 -13.49 14.96
C PRO A 148 -5.26 -12.17 15.54
N ARG A 149 -4.33 -11.44 16.13
CA ARG A 149 -4.50 -10.09 16.66
C ARG A 149 -3.55 -9.14 15.96
N TYR A 150 -3.96 -7.87 15.89
CA TYR A 150 -3.20 -6.82 15.22
C TYR A 150 -2.97 -5.65 16.17
N CYS A 151 -1.82 -5.01 16.04
CA CYS A 151 -1.54 -3.73 16.65
C CYS A 151 -1.06 -2.75 15.59
N ALA A 152 -1.42 -1.47 15.73
CA ALA A 152 -1.22 -0.50 14.68
C ALA A 152 -1.21 0.95 15.19
N ILE A 153 -0.54 1.79 14.41
CA ILE A 153 -0.34 3.21 14.62
C ILE A 153 -0.81 3.95 13.36
N TRP A 154 -1.72 4.90 13.52
CA TRP A 154 -2.15 5.81 12.46
C TRP A 154 -1.75 7.25 12.77
N VAL A 155 -1.43 8.00 11.72
CA VAL A 155 -1.01 9.40 11.80
C VAL A 155 -1.72 10.23 10.72
N PRO A 156 -1.88 11.55 10.91
CA PRO A 156 -2.33 12.45 9.85
C PRO A 156 -1.51 12.29 8.57
N ASN A 157 -2.16 12.39 7.41
CA ASN A 157 -1.54 12.31 6.09
C ASN A 157 -1.65 13.64 5.34
N PRO A 158 -1.04 14.74 5.84
CA PRO A 158 -1.16 16.06 5.23
C PRO A 158 -0.60 16.10 3.80
N ASP A 159 0.42 15.28 3.54
CA ASP A 159 1.06 15.14 2.23
C ASP A 159 0.27 14.27 1.26
N ARG A 160 -0.89 13.72 1.68
CA ARG A 160 -1.76 12.84 0.88
C ARG A 160 -0.99 11.72 0.17
N ILE A 161 -0.01 11.13 0.85
CA ILE A 161 0.72 9.97 0.34
C ILE A 161 -0.31 8.87 0.04
N ALA A 162 -0.30 8.34 -1.17
CA ALA A 162 -1.16 7.22 -1.51
C ALA A 162 -0.67 5.99 -0.76
N TRP A 163 -1.57 5.31 -0.06
CA TRP A 163 -1.26 4.12 0.72
C TRP A 163 -2.38 3.09 0.62
N ASN A 164 -2.06 1.82 0.81
CA ASN A 164 -3.04 0.75 1.04
C ASN A 164 -2.41 -0.38 1.87
N ILE A 165 -3.27 -1.22 2.45
CA ILE A 165 -2.89 -2.43 3.18
C ILE A 165 -3.91 -3.54 2.90
N ASP A 166 -4.03 -3.91 1.62
CA ASP A 166 -5.00 -4.92 1.23
C ASP A 166 -4.54 -6.34 1.62
N ALA A 167 -3.22 -6.59 1.67
CA ALA A 167 -2.66 -7.80 2.23
C ALA A 167 -2.60 -7.66 3.76
N VAL A 168 -3.64 -8.11 4.44
CA VAL A 168 -3.69 -8.14 5.92
C VAL A 168 -3.32 -9.51 6.49
N ASP A 169 -3.53 -10.56 5.69
CA ASP A 169 -3.23 -11.95 6.03
C ASP A 169 -3.22 -12.77 4.74
N GLU A 170 -2.24 -12.54 3.87
CA GLU A 170 -2.14 -13.15 2.56
C GLU A 170 -0.94 -14.09 2.43
N GLY A 171 -1.07 -15.12 1.60
CA GLY A 171 -0.02 -16.10 1.35
C GLY A 171 -0.12 -16.70 -0.05
N GLY A 172 0.88 -17.49 -0.43
CA GLY A 172 0.95 -18.14 -1.74
C GLY A 172 0.88 -17.15 -2.92
N ASP A 173 0.27 -17.61 -4.01
CA ASP A 173 0.18 -16.84 -5.27
C ASP A 173 -0.58 -15.53 -5.14
N THR A 174 -1.56 -15.46 -4.23
CA THR A 174 -2.36 -14.23 -4.02
C THR A 174 -1.47 -13.08 -3.54
N LEU A 175 -0.62 -13.35 -2.55
CA LEU A 175 0.33 -12.38 -2.03
C LEU A 175 1.32 -11.94 -3.12
N GLN A 176 1.82 -12.90 -3.91
CA GLN A 176 2.74 -12.60 -5.01
C GLN A 176 2.09 -11.75 -6.11
N HIS A 177 0.86 -12.07 -6.50
CA HIS A 177 0.11 -11.29 -7.49
C HIS A 177 -0.16 -9.87 -7.00
N ARG A 178 -0.52 -9.70 -5.72
CA ARG A 178 -0.70 -8.37 -5.13
C ARG A 178 0.59 -7.56 -5.16
N PHE A 179 1.70 -8.14 -4.73
CA PHE A 179 3.01 -7.48 -4.77
C PHE A 179 3.36 -7.02 -6.20
N LEU A 180 3.18 -7.89 -7.20
CA LEU A 180 3.45 -7.55 -8.60
C LEU A 180 2.51 -6.45 -9.12
N ALA A 181 1.22 -6.51 -8.76
CA ALA A 181 0.25 -5.49 -9.14
C ALA A 181 0.61 -4.12 -8.55
N MET A 182 0.97 -4.06 -7.27
CA MET A 182 1.39 -2.82 -6.62
C MET A 182 2.70 -2.27 -7.18
N ARG A 183 3.68 -3.12 -7.46
CA ARG A 183 4.91 -2.68 -8.12
C ARG A 183 4.66 -2.14 -9.52
N ALA A 184 3.73 -2.73 -10.27
CA ALA A 184 3.37 -2.26 -11.62
C ALA A 184 2.74 -0.86 -11.62
N THR A 185 2.16 -0.41 -10.49
CA THR A 185 1.68 0.98 -10.33
C THR A 185 2.77 1.94 -9.82
N GLY A 186 4.01 1.47 -9.67
CA GLY A 186 5.11 2.25 -9.10
C GLY A 186 5.11 2.32 -7.57
N ALA A 187 4.24 1.57 -6.89
CA ALA A 187 4.24 1.49 -5.44
C ALA A 187 5.34 0.54 -4.92
N ARG A 188 5.72 0.73 -3.66
CA ARG A 188 6.66 -0.13 -2.93
C ARG A 188 6.07 -0.55 -1.59
N PRO A 189 6.49 -1.70 -1.04
CA PRO A 189 6.17 -2.01 0.34
C PRO A 189 6.87 -1.01 1.27
N THR A 190 6.16 -0.60 2.30
CA THR A 190 6.67 0.24 3.41
C THR A 190 6.65 -0.50 4.74
N LEU A 191 5.83 -1.53 4.84
CA LEU A 191 5.75 -2.42 5.98
C LEU A 191 5.52 -3.85 5.49
N VAL A 192 6.24 -4.79 6.10
CA VAL A 192 6.01 -6.24 5.94
C VAL A 192 6.03 -6.88 7.32
N ALA A 193 5.02 -7.70 7.61
CA ALA A 193 4.94 -8.44 8.85
C ALA A 193 4.42 -9.86 8.62
N GLY A 194 5.05 -10.86 9.20
CA GLY A 194 4.54 -12.22 9.18
C GLY A 194 3.40 -12.38 10.19
N THR A 195 2.29 -12.99 9.77
CA THR A 195 1.16 -13.27 10.65
C THR A 195 1.35 -14.61 11.38
N PRO A 196 0.65 -14.84 12.52
CA PRO A 196 0.76 -16.10 13.26
C PRO A 196 0.45 -17.36 12.45
N GLY A 197 -0.41 -17.26 11.43
CA GLY A 197 -0.75 -18.36 10.52
C GLY A 197 0.28 -18.63 9.43
N GLY A 198 1.46 -17.99 9.48
CA GLY A 198 2.50 -18.14 8.46
C GLY A 198 2.25 -17.38 7.16
N ARG A 199 1.29 -16.47 7.18
CA ARG A 199 0.94 -15.58 6.07
C ARG A 199 1.57 -14.21 6.33
N VAL A 200 1.20 -13.19 5.55
CA VAL A 200 1.88 -11.89 5.54
C VAL A 200 0.88 -10.74 5.50
N MET A 201 1.23 -9.69 6.23
CA MET A 201 0.65 -8.36 6.14
C MET A 201 1.62 -7.42 5.42
N GLU A 202 1.15 -6.70 4.40
CA GLU A 202 1.96 -5.76 3.60
C GLU A 202 1.24 -4.43 3.38
N MET A 203 1.92 -3.34 3.72
CA MET A 203 1.48 -1.98 3.40
C MET A 203 2.29 -1.45 2.23
N PHE A 204 1.62 -0.78 1.28
CA PHE A 204 2.25 -0.13 0.15
C PHE A 204 2.06 1.38 0.19
N THR A 205 3.05 2.10 -0.34
CA THR A 205 2.89 3.52 -0.70
C THR A 205 3.46 3.80 -2.08
N ASP A 206 3.05 4.91 -2.67
CA ASP A 206 3.61 5.41 -3.94
C ASP A 206 4.85 6.29 -3.75
N THR A 207 5.58 6.17 -2.64
CA THR A 207 6.76 7.00 -2.35
C THR A 207 8.05 6.36 -2.83
N GLY A 208 9.02 7.15 -3.30
CA GLY A 208 10.36 6.66 -3.64
C GLY A 208 11.33 6.65 -2.45
N VAL A 209 12.20 5.64 -2.36
CA VAL A 209 13.38 5.60 -1.45
C VAL A 209 14.64 5.15 -2.20
N GLY A 210 14.70 5.46 -3.50
CA GLY A 210 15.70 4.90 -4.41
C GLY A 210 15.46 3.42 -4.69
N LYS A 211 16.54 2.68 -5.01
CA LYS A 211 16.48 1.23 -5.20
C LYS A 211 16.18 0.55 -3.87
N TRP A 212 15.25 -0.40 -3.90
CA TRP A 212 14.84 -1.18 -2.74
C TRP A 212 14.78 -2.67 -3.07
N ASP A 213 14.71 -3.49 -2.04
CA ASP A 213 14.49 -4.93 -2.10
C ASP A 213 13.52 -5.33 -0.98
N ALA A 214 12.75 -6.40 -1.18
CA ALA A 214 11.87 -6.93 -0.15
C ALA A 214 11.77 -8.44 -0.25
N ALA A 215 11.74 -9.10 0.91
CA ALA A 215 11.56 -10.53 1.03
C ALA A 215 10.86 -10.85 2.34
N VAL A 216 10.08 -11.92 2.35
CA VAL A 216 9.31 -12.34 3.53
C VAL A 216 9.27 -13.86 3.62
N ASN A 217 8.99 -14.39 4.81
CA ASN A 217 9.04 -15.82 5.12
C ASN A 217 10.44 -16.45 4.97
N MET A 218 11.50 -15.66 5.21
CA MET A 218 12.88 -16.13 5.16
C MET A 218 13.25 -16.90 6.43
N THR A 219 13.93 -18.03 6.30
CA THR A 219 14.66 -18.67 7.40
C THR A 219 15.81 -17.78 7.90
N PRO A 220 16.42 -18.07 9.07
CA PRO A 220 17.57 -17.32 9.56
C PRO A 220 18.75 -17.27 8.57
N ALA A 221 19.02 -18.38 7.86
CA ALA A 221 20.08 -18.46 6.87
C ALA A 221 19.77 -17.62 5.62
N GLU A 222 18.53 -17.71 5.10
CA GLU A 222 18.09 -16.92 3.96
C GLU A 222 18.09 -15.42 4.27
N TYR A 223 17.64 -15.03 5.47
CA TYR A 223 17.71 -13.63 5.90
C TYR A 223 19.14 -13.11 5.95
N THR A 224 20.07 -13.89 6.52
CA THR A 224 21.49 -13.53 6.58
C THR A 224 22.06 -13.32 5.17
N ALA A 225 21.86 -14.28 4.28
CA ALA A 225 22.33 -14.21 2.90
C ALA A 225 21.73 -13.00 2.13
N ARG A 226 20.42 -12.75 2.31
CA ARG A 226 19.72 -11.63 1.66
C ARG A 226 20.18 -10.28 2.23
N ARG A 227 20.42 -10.19 3.54
CA ARG A 227 20.98 -9.01 4.20
C ARG A 227 22.36 -8.69 3.65
N ASP A 228 23.24 -9.68 3.55
CA ASP A 228 24.62 -9.48 3.10
C ASP A 228 24.67 -9.08 1.62
N THR A 229 23.81 -9.70 0.79
CA THR A 229 23.61 -9.29 -0.61
C THR A 229 23.14 -7.83 -0.73
N ASN A 230 22.21 -7.41 0.14
CA ASN A 230 21.71 -6.04 0.12
C ASN A 230 22.75 -5.04 0.63
N ALA A 231 23.50 -5.39 1.69
CA ALA A 231 24.58 -4.56 2.21
C ALA A 231 25.65 -4.29 1.15
N ALA A 232 26.04 -5.32 0.38
CA ALA A 232 26.95 -5.18 -0.76
C ALA A 232 26.40 -4.26 -1.87
N ALA A 233 25.07 -4.17 -1.99
CA ALA A 233 24.38 -3.27 -2.91
C ALA A 233 24.07 -1.88 -2.31
N GLY A 234 24.60 -1.55 -1.11
CA GLY A 234 24.34 -0.28 -0.43
C GLY A 234 22.91 -0.13 0.10
N ARG A 235 22.22 -1.25 0.36
CA ARG A 235 20.85 -1.29 0.90
C ARG A 235 20.85 -1.96 2.27
N PHE A 236 20.15 -1.37 3.21
CA PHE A 236 20.09 -1.84 4.60
C PHE A 236 18.63 -1.97 5.05
N PRO A 237 18.34 -2.76 6.11
CA PRO A 237 16.97 -2.94 6.59
C PRO A 237 16.27 -1.62 6.94
N LEU A 238 15.20 -1.30 6.23
CA LEU A 238 14.26 -0.21 6.52
C LEU A 238 13.09 -0.70 7.40
N CYS A 239 12.61 -1.91 7.11
CA CYS A 239 11.63 -2.62 7.92
C CYS A 239 12.17 -4.04 8.14
N LEU A 240 12.10 -4.53 9.38
CA LEU A 240 12.53 -5.86 9.78
C LEU A 240 11.51 -6.41 10.79
N ASN A 241 10.83 -7.48 10.39
CA ASN A 241 9.88 -8.22 11.20
C ASN A 241 10.34 -9.66 11.36
N SER A 242 9.99 -10.25 12.50
CA SER A 242 10.27 -11.63 12.86
C SER A 242 9.03 -12.26 13.48
N ARG A 243 8.81 -13.55 13.20
CA ARG A 243 7.76 -14.36 13.82
C ARG A 243 8.27 -15.75 14.19
N GLY A 244 7.48 -16.47 14.99
CA GLY A 244 7.76 -17.86 15.36
C GLY A 244 8.89 -18.00 16.37
N SER A 245 9.30 -19.24 16.61
CA SER A 245 10.35 -19.61 17.57
C SER A 245 11.14 -20.81 17.06
N GLY A 246 12.38 -20.97 17.53
CA GLY A 246 13.21 -22.12 17.17
C GLY A 246 13.36 -22.30 15.65
N ALA A 247 13.05 -23.49 15.14
CA ALA A 247 13.12 -23.83 13.73
C ALA A 247 12.04 -23.16 12.87
N ASP A 248 10.90 -22.78 13.46
CA ASP A 248 9.78 -22.12 12.77
C ASP A 248 9.95 -20.62 12.66
N ARG A 249 11.04 -20.09 13.19
CA ARG A 249 11.38 -18.68 13.11
C ARG A 249 11.51 -18.24 11.66
N ARG A 250 10.83 -17.15 11.31
CA ARG A 250 10.88 -16.55 9.98
C ARG A 250 11.05 -15.04 10.07
N TYR A 251 11.70 -14.48 9.06
CA TYR A 251 11.96 -13.05 8.91
C TYR A 251 11.27 -12.48 7.67
N ALA A 252 10.91 -11.22 7.78
CA ALA A 252 10.44 -10.39 6.68
C ALA A 252 11.19 -9.06 6.73
N ALA A 253 11.66 -8.57 5.59
CA ALA A 253 12.42 -7.34 5.53
C ALA A 253 12.20 -6.57 4.24
N ILE A 254 12.26 -5.24 4.38
CA ILE A 254 12.40 -4.29 3.29
C ILE A 254 13.79 -3.67 3.44
N PHE A 255 14.59 -3.67 2.37
CA PHE A 255 15.91 -3.05 2.31
C PHE A 255 15.88 -1.85 1.38
N ALA A 256 16.51 -0.75 1.78
CA ALA A 256 16.61 0.46 0.97
C ALA A 256 17.95 1.16 1.22
N GLY A 257 18.34 2.10 0.36
CA GLY A 257 19.54 2.90 0.54
C GLY A 257 19.34 4.14 1.40
N ARG A 258 18.14 4.36 1.96
CA ARG A 258 17.73 5.53 2.76
C ARG A 258 16.35 5.28 3.38
N ASP A 259 15.96 6.08 4.37
CA ASP A 259 14.63 6.09 5.00
C ASP A 259 13.81 7.37 4.76
N ASP A 260 14.40 8.40 4.18
CA ASP A 260 13.67 9.57 3.72
C ASP A 260 13.16 9.39 2.28
N ILE A 261 11.99 9.99 2.01
CA ILE A 261 11.33 9.89 0.71
C ILE A 261 12.08 10.76 -0.31
N THR A 262 12.31 10.22 -1.50
CA THR A 262 12.83 10.98 -2.63
C THR A 262 11.84 12.11 -2.98
N PRO A 263 12.27 13.37 -3.00
CA PRO A 263 11.39 14.48 -3.28
C PRO A 263 10.87 14.41 -4.72
N ARG A 264 9.63 14.85 -4.90
CA ARG A 264 9.02 15.02 -6.20
C ARG A 264 9.28 16.44 -6.70
N THR A 265 9.47 16.58 -8.01
CA THR A 265 9.62 17.89 -8.65
C THR A 265 8.55 18.09 -9.71
N VAL A 266 8.08 19.33 -9.83
CA VAL A 266 7.11 19.70 -10.87
C VAL A 266 7.83 19.90 -12.19
N ARG A 267 7.33 19.24 -13.23
CA ARG A 267 7.78 19.38 -14.62
C ARG A 267 6.55 19.48 -15.52
N SER A 268 6.64 20.20 -16.63
CA SER A 268 5.51 20.35 -17.55
C SER A 268 5.95 20.40 -19.01
N SER A 269 5.09 19.94 -19.91
CA SER A 269 5.35 19.85 -21.34
C SER A 269 4.09 20.13 -22.17
N GLY A 270 4.24 20.52 -23.44
CA GLY A 270 3.13 20.79 -24.37
C GLY A 270 3.16 22.20 -24.96
N THR A 271 1.98 22.74 -25.31
CA THR A 271 1.80 24.10 -25.87
C THR A 271 2.41 25.21 -25.02
N ALA A 272 2.60 26.43 -25.55
CA ALA A 272 3.16 27.55 -24.79
C ALA A 272 2.48 27.76 -23.43
N ALA A 273 3.28 28.05 -22.40
CA ALA A 273 2.80 28.21 -21.03
C ALA A 273 1.84 29.41 -20.91
N VAL A 274 0.79 29.23 -20.11
CA VAL A 274 -0.13 30.29 -19.71
C VAL A 274 -0.04 30.37 -18.20
N ALA A 275 0.68 31.37 -17.68
CA ALA A 275 1.13 31.43 -16.29
C ALA A 275 0.01 31.14 -15.25
N ALA A 276 -1.20 31.68 -15.47
CA ALA A 276 -2.34 31.44 -14.58
C ALA A 276 -2.77 29.95 -14.55
N ILE A 277 -2.80 29.28 -15.71
CA ILE A 277 -3.16 27.86 -15.80
C ILE A 277 -2.02 27.00 -15.24
N ASP A 278 -0.77 27.26 -15.63
CA ASP A 278 0.38 26.49 -15.14
C ASP A 278 0.56 26.60 -13.62
N THR A 279 0.32 27.78 -13.04
CA THR A 279 0.36 27.98 -11.58
C THR A 279 -0.74 27.16 -10.90
N LEU A 280 -1.99 27.28 -11.37
CA LEU A 280 -3.12 26.53 -10.84
C LEU A 280 -2.90 25.01 -10.93
N MET A 281 -2.43 24.51 -12.07
CA MET A 281 -2.17 23.08 -12.24
C MET A 281 -0.99 22.62 -11.39
N GLY A 282 0.05 23.45 -11.24
CA GLY A 282 1.16 23.23 -10.33
C GLY A 282 0.71 23.09 -8.88
N ASP A 283 -0.21 23.93 -8.43
CA ASP A 283 -0.76 23.85 -7.08
C ASP A 283 -1.65 22.62 -6.89
N ILE A 284 -2.56 22.35 -7.83
CA ILE A 284 -3.43 21.15 -7.78
C ILE A 284 -2.61 19.86 -7.72
N ILE A 285 -1.57 19.72 -8.55
CA ILE A 285 -0.79 18.49 -8.62
C ILE A 285 0.00 18.25 -7.32
N LYS A 286 0.50 19.31 -6.67
CA LYS A 286 1.16 19.26 -5.35
C LYS A 286 0.15 18.98 -4.24
N ASP A 287 -0.93 19.76 -4.16
CA ASP A 287 -1.95 19.72 -3.09
C ASP A 287 -2.70 18.40 -3.04
N ARG A 288 -2.80 17.71 -4.17
CA ARG A 288 -3.41 16.37 -4.29
C ARG A 288 -2.38 15.24 -4.36
N ASN A 289 -1.10 15.58 -4.30
CA ASN A 289 0.04 14.67 -4.42
C ASN A 289 -0.07 13.70 -5.62
N LEU A 290 -0.55 14.21 -6.75
CA LEU A 290 -0.77 13.44 -7.97
C LEU A 290 0.56 13.33 -8.73
N ARG A 291 0.93 12.13 -9.18
CA ARG A 291 2.18 11.98 -9.96
C ARG A 291 2.10 12.63 -11.34
N GLY A 292 0.89 12.73 -11.89
CA GLY A 292 0.69 13.18 -13.26
C GLY A 292 -0.71 13.71 -13.50
N LEU A 293 -0.80 14.75 -14.31
CA LEU A 293 -2.04 15.38 -14.75
C LEU A 293 -1.88 15.90 -16.18
N ALA A 294 -2.92 15.85 -17.00
CA ALA A 294 -2.94 16.54 -18.29
C ALA A 294 -4.23 17.36 -18.45
N ILE A 295 -4.15 18.46 -19.18
CA ILE A 295 -5.28 19.34 -19.48
C ILE A 295 -5.25 19.74 -20.96
N ALA A 296 -6.43 19.80 -21.57
CA ALA A 296 -6.63 20.33 -22.90
C ALA A 296 -7.83 21.31 -22.89
N VAL A 297 -7.69 22.45 -23.56
CA VAL A 297 -8.75 23.45 -23.72
C VAL A 297 -9.03 23.62 -25.20
N GLY A 298 -10.23 23.22 -25.63
CA GLY A 298 -10.73 23.43 -26.97
C GLY A 298 -11.77 24.56 -27.01
N HIS A 299 -11.82 25.29 -28.13
CA HIS A 299 -12.88 26.24 -28.42
C HIS A 299 -13.31 26.07 -29.89
N ARG A 300 -14.58 25.71 -30.10
CA ARG A 300 -15.12 25.31 -31.41
C ARG A 300 -14.27 24.16 -32.00
N THR A 301 -13.65 24.37 -33.14
CA THR A 301 -12.82 23.38 -33.85
C THR A 301 -11.33 23.50 -33.54
N ARG A 302 -10.92 24.39 -32.62
CA ARG A 302 -9.51 24.67 -32.32
C ARG A 302 -9.11 24.17 -30.94
N LEU A 303 -8.01 23.42 -30.88
CA LEU A 303 -7.29 23.15 -29.64
C LEU A 303 -6.43 24.38 -29.30
N LEU A 304 -6.76 25.07 -28.22
CA LEU A 304 -6.09 26.30 -27.81
C LEU A 304 -4.93 26.06 -26.84
N TYR A 305 -5.04 25.00 -26.03
CA TYR A 305 -4.07 24.67 -25.00
C TYR A 305 -4.06 23.17 -24.77
N ALA A 306 -2.87 22.57 -24.65
CA ALA A 306 -2.70 21.19 -24.24
C ALA A 306 -1.35 21.02 -23.55
N ARG A 307 -1.38 20.65 -22.26
CA ARG A 307 -0.16 20.47 -21.46
C ARG A 307 -0.30 19.29 -20.50
N GLY A 308 0.83 18.61 -20.30
CA GLY A 308 1.03 17.62 -19.26
C GLY A 308 1.84 18.21 -18.10
N TYR A 309 1.51 17.81 -16.89
CA TYR A 309 2.15 18.17 -15.63
C TYR A 309 2.56 16.89 -14.91
N THR A 310 3.80 16.85 -14.44
CA THR A 310 4.39 15.73 -13.73
C THR A 310 4.85 16.24 -12.37
N PHE A 311 4.50 15.55 -11.29
CA PHE A 311 5.03 15.79 -9.96
C PHE A 311 5.56 14.47 -9.42
N ALA A 312 6.81 14.17 -9.75
CA ALA A 312 7.40 12.87 -9.48
C ALA A 312 8.90 12.97 -9.25
N GLU A 313 9.50 11.88 -8.78
CA GLU A 313 10.94 11.76 -8.60
C GLU A 313 11.70 11.88 -9.94
N ALA A 314 13.02 12.09 -9.86
CA ALA A 314 13.89 12.02 -11.02
C ALA A 314 13.79 10.63 -11.70
N GLY A 315 13.69 10.62 -13.03
CA GLY A 315 13.57 9.39 -13.83
C GLY A 315 12.15 8.86 -14.02
N TYR A 316 11.15 9.40 -13.33
CA TYR A 316 9.74 9.14 -13.68
C TYR A 316 9.41 9.75 -15.05
N PRO A 317 8.71 9.04 -15.97
CA PRO A 317 8.37 9.58 -17.29
C PRO A 317 7.53 10.84 -17.19
N ASP A 318 7.82 11.83 -18.04
CA ASP A 318 7.03 13.05 -18.08
C ASP A 318 5.66 12.79 -18.71
N ILE A 319 4.64 13.36 -18.09
CA ILE A 319 3.32 13.50 -18.67
C ILE A 319 3.39 14.55 -19.77
N THR A 320 2.92 14.15 -20.94
CA THR A 320 2.75 14.97 -22.14
C THR A 320 1.28 15.03 -22.54
N PRO A 321 0.89 15.94 -23.45
CA PRO A 321 -0.46 15.96 -24.01
C PRO A 321 -0.91 14.62 -24.64
N GLU A 322 0.03 13.80 -25.11
CA GLU A 322 -0.20 12.50 -25.76
C GLU A 322 -0.16 11.31 -24.79
N THR A 323 0.16 11.57 -23.51
CA THR A 323 0.22 10.51 -22.49
C THR A 323 -1.14 9.86 -22.34
N ARG A 324 -1.16 8.53 -22.43
CA ARG A 324 -2.40 7.74 -22.36
C ARG A 324 -2.74 7.40 -20.92
N PHE A 325 -3.90 7.86 -20.48
CA PHE A 325 -4.47 7.51 -19.18
C PHE A 325 -5.49 6.38 -19.30
N ARG A 326 -5.62 5.56 -18.26
CA ARG A 326 -6.77 4.65 -18.13
C ARG A 326 -8.03 5.49 -17.95
N GLN A 327 -8.99 5.34 -18.86
CA GLN A 327 -10.17 6.20 -18.94
C GLN A 327 -11.25 5.89 -17.88
N ALA A 328 -11.31 4.66 -17.38
CA ALA A 328 -12.39 4.21 -16.48
C ALA A 328 -13.77 4.65 -17.02
N SER A 329 -14.64 5.23 -16.19
CA SER A 329 -15.99 5.63 -16.61
C SER A 329 -16.05 6.73 -17.66
N THR A 330 -14.96 7.44 -17.98
CA THR A 330 -14.98 8.41 -19.10
C THR A 330 -15.18 7.72 -20.46
N SER A 331 -14.92 6.41 -20.53
CA SER A 331 -15.24 5.56 -21.69
C SER A 331 -16.74 5.52 -22.05
N LYS A 332 -17.63 5.75 -21.07
CA LYS A 332 -19.09 5.74 -21.28
C LYS A 332 -19.53 6.80 -22.28
N THR A 333 -18.88 7.97 -22.29
CA THR A 333 -19.17 9.05 -23.24
C THR A 333 -18.97 8.59 -24.69
N TRP A 334 -17.89 7.87 -24.97
CA TRP A 334 -17.59 7.36 -26.31
C TRP A 334 -18.52 6.22 -26.70
N CYS A 335 -18.88 5.35 -25.75
CA CYS A 335 -19.89 4.32 -25.97
C CYS A 335 -21.25 4.94 -26.31
N ALA A 336 -21.69 5.94 -25.55
CA ALA A 336 -22.93 6.67 -25.83
C ALA A 336 -22.89 7.35 -27.21
N ALA A 337 -21.79 8.02 -27.56
CA ALA A 337 -21.62 8.64 -28.88
C ALA A 337 -21.73 7.61 -30.03
N ALA A 338 -21.17 6.41 -29.85
CA ALA A 338 -21.30 5.33 -30.84
C ALA A 338 -22.76 4.84 -30.98
N ILE A 339 -23.49 4.71 -29.86
CA ILE A 339 -24.92 4.35 -29.87
C ILE A 339 -25.75 5.43 -30.58
N TRP A 340 -25.50 6.70 -30.29
CA TRP A 340 -26.14 7.82 -30.99
C TRP A 340 -25.84 7.83 -32.49
N ARG A 341 -24.59 7.51 -32.87
CA ARG A 341 -24.22 7.39 -34.29
C ARG A 341 -24.95 6.23 -34.97
N LEU A 342 -25.11 5.10 -34.28
CA LEU A 342 -25.87 3.96 -34.80
C LEU A 342 -27.33 4.34 -35.05
N MET A 343 -28.01 5.00 -34.10
CA MET A 343 -29.40 5.47 -34.29
C MET A 343 -29.55 6.46 -35.46
N GLN A 344 -28.50 7.21 -35.82
CA GLN A 344 -28.51 8.09 -36.99
C GLN A 344 -28.35 7.32 -38.32
N GLN A 345 -27.66 6.17 -38.29
CA GLN A 345 -27.37 5.37 -39.47
C GLN A 345 -28.46 4.32 -39.74
N ASP A 346 -29.15 3.88 -38.70
CA ASP A 346 -30.22 2.91 -38.75
C ASP A 346 -31.43 3.42 -37.97
N SER A 347 -32.47 3.83 -38.69
CA SER A 347 -33.71 4.34 -38.09
C SER A 347 -34.54 3.27 -37.38
N SER A 348 -34.25 1.98 -37.58
CA SER A 348 -34.91 0.89 -36.85
C SER A 348 -34.34 0.69 -35.44
N PHE A 349 -33.11 1.15 -35.22
CA PHE A 349 -32.46 1.16 -33.92
C PHE A 349 -32.78 2.49 -33.22
N THR A 350 -33.61 2.44 -32.17
CA THR A 350 -34.12 3.63 -31.48
C THR A 350 -33.87 3.54 -29.98
N LEU A 351 -34.23 4.61 -29.25
CA LEU A 351 -34.18 4.62 -27.79
C LEU A 351 -35.09 3.55 -27.15
N ASP A 352 -36.13 3.11 -27.84
CA ASP A 352 -37.09 2.12 -27.35
C ASP A 352 -36.72 0.68 -27.78
N THR A 353 -35.69 0.51 -28.61
CA THR A 353 -35.12 -0.80 -28.91
C THR A 353 -34.68 -1.47 -27.59
N THR A 354 -35.04 -2.74 -27.42
CA THR A 354 -34.66 -3.49 -26.22
C THR A 354 -33.22 -4.01 -26.33
N LEU A 355 -32.50 -4.09 -25.21
CA LEU A 355 -31.19 -4.71 -25.11
C LEU A 355 -31.21 -6.15 -25.64
N GLN A 356 -32.26 -6.90 -25.27
CA GLN A 356 -32.37 -8.32 -25.61
C GLN A 356 -32.68 -8.57 -27.08
N SER A 357 -33.42 -7.69 -27.77
CA SER A 357 -33.61 -7.82 -29.21
C SER A 357 -32.31 -7.67 -30.01
N VAL A 358 -31.26 -7.11 -29.40
CA VAL A 358 -29.95 -6.90 -30.03
C VAL A 358 -28.95 -7.97 -29.61
N LEU A 359 -28.74 -8.13 -28.30
CA LEU A 359 -27.64 -8.96 -27.78
C LEU A 359 -28.01 -10.42 -27.53
N ASN A 360 -29.30 -10.76 -27.44
CA ASN A 360 -29.78 -12.12 -27.21
C ASN A 360 -29.05 -12.85 -26.05
N LEU A 361 -28.82 -12.13 -24.94
CA LEU A 361 -28.03 -12.60 -23.80
C LEU A 361 -28.70 -13.78 -23.09
N LYS A 362 -27.87 -14.73 -22.67
CA LYS A 362 -28.23 -15.94 -21.91
C LYS A 362 -27.42 -16.00 -20.61
N THR A 363 -27.92 -16.76 -19.64
CA THR A 363 -27.12 -17.13 -18.47
C THR A 363 -25.95 -18.03 -18.90
N PRO A 364 -24.91 -18.19 -18.05
CA PRO A 364 -23.81 -19.10 -18.36
C PRO A 364 -24.25 -20.56 -18.59
N SER A 365 -25.37 -20.99 -18.00
CA SER A 365 -26.00 -22.30 -18.26
C SER A 365 -26.81 -22.37 -19.56
N GLY A 366 -26.81 -21.30 -20.37
CA GLY A 366 -27.56 -21.20 -21.63
C GLY A 366 -29.05 -20.87 -21.49
N GLY A 367 -29.54 -20.63 -20.26
CA GLY A 367 -30.93 -20.27 -19.97
C GLY A 367 -31.23 -18.79 -20.17
N ALA A 368 -32.51 -18.42 -20.06
CA ALA A 368 -32.93 -17.02 -20.06
C ALA A 368 -32.48 -16.29 -18.78
N PRO A 369 -32.24 -14.96 -18.83
CA PRO A 369 -31.99 -14.16 -17.64
C PRO A 369 -33.06 -14.38 -16.57
N LYS A 370 -32.63 -14.49 -15.30
CA LYS A 370 -33.52 -14.85 -14.18
C LYS A 370 -34.62 -13.83 -13.91
N ASP A 371 -34.32 -12.54 -14.09
CA ASP A 371 -35.32 -11.47 -13.95
C ASP A 371 -36.07 -11.32 -15.28
N SER A 372 -37.38 -11.60 -15.27
CA SER A 372 -38.23 -11.53 -16.47
C SER A 372 -38.31 -10.13 -17.07
N ARG A 373 -38.04 -9.08 -16.29
CA ARG A 373 -38.03 -7.67 -16.73
C ARG A 373 -36.76 -7.32 -17.51
N PHE A 374 -35.74 -8.19 -17.51
CA PHE A 374 -34.49 -7.93 -18.23
C PHE A 374 -34.71 -7.75 -19.75
N LYS A 375 -35.75 -8.40 -20.30
CA LYS A 375 -36.14 -8.24 -21.71
C LYS A 375 -36.72 -6.85 -22.03
N ASP A 376 -37.23 -6.15 -21.02
CA ASP A 376 -37.88 -4.84 -21.16
C ASP A 376 -36.86 -3.69 -21.04
N VAL A 377 -35.58 -3.99 -20.78
CA VAL A 377 -34.52 -2.99 -20.71
C VAL A 377 -34.28 -2.40 -22.10
N THR A 378 -34.53 -1.10 -22.27
CA THR A 378 -34.32 -0.38 -23.54
C THR A 378 -32.95 0.30 -23.62
N ILE A 379 -32.56 0.71 -24.82
CA ILE A 379 -31.36 1.54 -25.04
C ILE A 379 -31.42 2.84 -24.22
N ARG A 380 -32.61 3.47 -24.12
CA ARG A 380 -32.85 4.62 -23.24
C ARG A 380 -32.41 4.35 -21.81
N TYR A 381 -32.90 3.26 -21.22
CA TYR A 381 -32.60 2.93 -19.84
C TYR A 381 -31.11 2.66 -19.60
N LEU A 382 -30.37 2.19 -20.62
CA LEU A 382 -28.91 2.03 -20.53
C LEU A 382 -28.18 3.37 -20.60
N LEU A 383 -28.54 4.25 -21.54
CA LEU A 383 -27.93 5.56 -21.71
C LEU A 383 -28.19 6.49 -20.51
N GLU A 384 -29.38 6.40 -19.91
CA GLU A 384 -29.81 7.21 -18.76
C GLU A 384 -29.44 6.57 -17.41
N SER A 385 -28.84 5.37 -17.42
CA SER A 385 -28.50 4.61 -16.21
C SER A 385 -29.71 4.31 -15.30
N THR A 386 -30.88 4.05 -15.89
CA THR A 386 -32.16 3.76 -15.20
C THR A 386 -32.65 2.32 -15.40
N SER A 387 -31.83 1.44 -16.00
CA SER A 387 -32.18 0.04 -16.30
C SER A 387 -32.37 -0.89 -15.11
N GLY A 388 -31.94 -0.49 -13.91
CA GLY A 388 -31.90 -1.34 -12.73
C GLY A 388 -30.77 -2.39 -12.74
N ILE A 389 -29.89 -2.39 -13.75
CA ILE A 389 -28.71 -3.28 -13.79
C ILE A 389 -27.69 -2.81 -12.73
N PRO A 390 -27.22 -3.69 -11.82
CA PRO A 390 -26.27 -3.31 -10.78
C PRO A 390 -24.92 -2.87 -11.36
N GLN A 391 -24.46 -1.66 -11.02
CA GLN A 391 -23.18 -1.12 -11.50
C GLN A 391 -21.94 -1.86 -10.96
N GLY A 392 -22.06 -2.52 -9.80
CA GLY A 392 -20.95 -3.21 -9.13
C GLY A 392 -20.59 -4.57 -9.73
N GLY A 393 -21.32 -5.06 -10.73
CA GLY A 393 -21.06 -6.38 -11.35
C GLY A 393 -19.65 -6.52 -11.93
N ILE A 394 -19.01 -5.41 -12.32
CA ILE A 394 -17.63 -5.38 -12.83
C ILE A 394 -16.58 -5.88 -11.82
N TYR A 395 -16.88 -5.82 -10.52
CA TYR A 395 -15.99 -6.29 -9.46
C TYR A 395 -16.14 -7.79 -9.17
N ARG A 396 -17.06 -8.47 -9.86
CA ARG A 396 -17.32 -9.92 -9.76
C ARG A 396 -16.76 -10.70 -10.94
N SER A 397 -15.66 -10.21 -11.51
CA SER A 397 -15.05 -10.77 -12.71
C SER A 397 -14.58 -12.21 -12.51
N LYS A 398 -14.14 -12.57 -11.29
CA LYS A 398 -13.79 -13.94 -10.95
C LYS A 398 -15.01 -14.86 -11.00
N GLU A 399 -16.09 -14.48 -10.31
CA GLU A 399 -17.31 -15.30 -10.32
C GLU A 399 -17.93 -15.40 -11.71
N ALA A 400 -17.86 -14.33 -12.51
CA ALA A 400 -18.31 -14.34 -13.89
C ALA A 400 -17.50 -15.32 -14.75
N VAL A 401 -16.17 -15.34 -14.60
CA VAL A 401 -15.29 -16.26 -15.32
C VAL A 401 -15.51 -17.71 -14.88
N ASP A 402 -15.59 -17.95 -13.57
CA ASP A 402 -15.84 -19.28 -13.01
C ASP A 402 -17.20 -19.81 -13.49
N ALA A 403 -18.25 -18.98 -13.49
CA ALA A 403 -19.57 -19.35 -13.98
C ALA A 403 -19.59 -19.61 -15.50
N ALA A 404 -18.75 -18.92 -16.27
CA ALA A 404 -18.62 -19.11 -17.72
C ALA A 404 -17.68 -20.28 -18.10
N GLY A 405 -17.11 -21.00 -17.14
CA GLY A 405 -16.12 -22.06 -17.40
C GLY A 405 -14.89 -21.56 -18.16
N SER A 406 -14.59 -20.27 -18.06
CA SER A 406 -13.52 -19.61 -18.80
C SER A 406 -12.28 -19.41 -17.91
N THR A 407 -11.18 -18.96 -18.51
CA THR A 407 -10.00 -18.50 -17.76
C THR A 407 -9.89 -16.98 -17.85
N LEU A 408 -9.47 -16.33 -16.77
CA LEU A 408 -9.13 -14.90 -16.84
C LEU A 408 -7.98 -14.75 -17.86
N PRO A 409 -8.04 -13.76 -18.77
CA PRO A 409 -6.94 -13.55 -19.71
C PRO A 409 -5.64 -13.38 -18.92
N PRO A 410 -4.53 -14.01 -19.36
CA PRO A 410 -3.25 -13.81 -18.72
C PRO A 410 -2.96 -12.30 -18.72
N ALA A 411 -2.64 -11.75 -17.55
CA ALA A 411 -2.16 -10.38 -17.46
C ALA A 411 -1.06 -10.20 -18.51
N ALA A 412 -1.15 -9.12 -19.30
CA ALA A 412 -0.35 -8.87 -20.50
C ALA A 412 1.11 -9.36 -20.39
N ARG A 413 1.62 -9.94 -21.49
CA ARG A 413 3.01 -10.40 -21.66
C ARG A 413 3.99 -9.45 -20.97
N ARG A 414 4.78 -10.03 -20.05
CA ARG A 414 5.95 -9.40 -19.42
C ARG A 414 6.86 -8.82 -20.52
N SER A 415 7.20 -7.54 -20.43
CA SER A 415 8.39 -7.04 -21.12
C SER A 415 9.62 -7.78 -20.58
N PRO A 416 10.53 -8.29 -21.43
CA PRO A 416 11.75 -8.93 -20.98
C PRO A 416 12.74 -7.85 -20.53
N ALA A 417 12.72 -7.54 -19.25
CA ALA A 417 13.84 -6.88 -18.57
C ALA A 417 13.90 -7.42 -17.14
N GLY A 418 14.74 -8.44 -16.95
CA GLY A 418 15.18 -8.99 -15.67
C GLY A 418 14.08 -9.34 -14.68
N SER A 419 13.71 -10.62 -14.60
CA SER A 419 12.94 -11.14 -13.46
C SER A 419 13.52 -10.66 -12.12
N PRO A 420 12.67 -10.18 -11.20
CA PRO A 420 12.81 -10.55 -9.82
C PRO A 420 11.48 -11.18 -9.44
N THR A 421 11.40 -12.49 -9.64
CA THR A 421 10.55 -13.30 -8.75
C THR A 421 10.93 -12.95 -7.32
N ARG A 422 9.94 -12.91 -6.42
CA ARG A 422 10.25 -12.96 -5.01
C ARG A 422 10.97 -14.30 -4.77
N THR A 423 12.23 -14.23 -4.37
CA THR A 423 12.92 -15.37 -3.74
C THR A 423 12.74 -15.27 -2.25
#